data_AF-A0A7G3ZN53-F1
#
_entry.id   AF-A0A7G3ZN53-F1
#
_cell.length_a   1.000
_cell.length_b   1.000
_cell.length_c   1.000
_cell.angle_alpha   90.00
_cell.angle_beta   90.00
_cell.angle_gamma   90.00
#
_symmetry.space_group_name_H-M   'P 1'
#
loop_
_entity.id
_entity.type
_entity.pdbx_description
1 polymer ?
#
loop_
_entity_poly.entity_id
_entity_poly.type
_entity_poly.pdbx_seq_one_letter_code
_entity_poly.pdbx_strand_id
1 'polypeptide(L)'
;MVHSTGGPGSSTMDTNAFVKQLASNNRKVRENALETLQKYLNTKQFKDATQMQFNKLWKGLYFAMWFSDRPRPQQRLANELSELHMIYFDQRDNKTASEQLSLNDGAFIKFSRAFWKIICMEWFNIDRYRIDKYLMLVRRVLFNQLKYLKARQWDERLVDTYIERVLKWLPLSASAKVYNGVPLHIMDIILDEWERVVKSDLDEQEDEIPGSDVANLIEETPLVQFLEIFREINADVNNSKVLRNKIKSELLVDPRLAQWGVAAAANEPEPEASHDDDDSDGEDAEEWHGF
;
A
#
# COMPACT_ATOMS: atom_id res chain seq x y z
N MET A 1 -9.81 -48.26 -35.36
CA MET A 1 -8.62 -47.43 -35.09
C MET A 1 -9.03 -45.97 -35.20
N VAL A 2 -9.38 -45.35 -34.08
CA VAL A 2 -9.76 -43.93 -34.03
C VAL A 2 -8.55 -43.16 -33.52
N HIS A 3 -7.98 -42.33 -34.39
CA HIS A 3 -6.88 -41.43 -34.05
C HIS A 3 -7.37 -40.35 -33.08
N SER A 4 -6.81 -40.32 -31.88
CA SER A 4 -6.90 -39.18 -30.97
C SER A 4 -5.78 -38.20 -31.32
N THR A 5 -6.15 -37.06 -31.91
CA THR A 5 -5.26 -35.92 -32.14
C THR A 5 -5.20 -35.10 -30.85
N GLY A 6 -4.10 -35.27 -30.11
CA GLY A 6 -3.77 -34.39 -28.98
C GLY A 6 -3.46 -32.99 -29.49
N GLY A 7 -4.34 -32.03 -29.15
CA GLY A 7 -4.07 -30.60 -29.34
C GLY A 7 -2.92 -30.13 -28.46
N PRO A 8 -2.22 -29.04 -28.83
CA PRO A 8 -1.07 -28.55 -28.08
C PRO A 8 -1.54 -28.04 -26.72
N GLY A 9 -1.07 -28.71 -25.66
CA GLY A 9 -1.28 -28.26 -24.30
C GLY A 9 -0.74 -26.84 -24.13
N SER A 10 -1.60 -25.93 -23.67
CA SER A 10 -1.21 -24.61 -23.22
C SER A 10 -0.10 -24.76 -22.17
N SER A 11 1.12 -24.35 -22.52
CA SER A 11 2.27 -24.38 -21.63
C SER A 11 1.96 -23.49 -20.43
N THR A 12 1.67 -24.12 -19.30
CA THR A 12 1.61 -23.46 -17.99
C THR A 12 3.00 -22.90 -17.73
N MET A 13 3.23 -21.62 -18.06
CA MET A 13 4.49 -20.96 -17.70
C MET A 13 4.59 -20.95 -16.18
N ASP A 14 5.61 -21.63 -15.65
CA ASP A 14 5.84 -21.73 -14.22
C ASP A 14 6.17 -20.34 -13.66
N THR A 15 5.36 -19.85 -12.72
CA THR A 15 5.60 -18.60 -11.98
C THR A 15 7.03 -18.54 -11.41
N ASN A 16 7.61 -19.69 -11.06
CA ASN A 16 9.00 -19.77 -10.58
C ASN A 16 10.03 -19.39 -11.66
N ALA A 17 9.76 -19.64 -12.94
CA ALA A 17 10.67 -19.26 -14.03
C ALA A 17 10.72 -17.74 -14.20
N PHE A 18 9.58 -17.05 -14.14
CA PHE A 18 9.51 -15.59 -14.13
C PHE A 18 10.25 -14.98 -12.94
N VAL A 19 10.03 -15.52 -11.74
CA VAL A 19 10.70 -15.03 -10.53
C VAL A 19 12.21 -15.14 -10.64
N LYS A 20 12.74 -16.24 -11.21
CA LYS A 20 14.17 -16.40 -11.47
C LYS A 20 14.71 -15.40 -12.50
N GLN A 21 13.95 -15.11 -13.56
CA GLN A 21 14.36 -14.14 -14.58
C GLN A 21 14.34 -12.70 -14.05
N LEU A 22 13.35 -12.33 -13.24
CA LEU A 22 13.24 -11.02 -12.58
C LEU A 22 14.39 -10.78 -11.58
N ALA A 23 14.87 -11.84 -10.93
CA ALA A 23 16.01 -11.78 -10.01
C ALA A 23 17.38 -11.97 -10.70
N SER A 24 17.43 -12.02 -12.04
CA SER A 24 18.69 -12.20 -12.78
C SER A 24 19.60 -10.97 -12.66
N ASN A 25 20.92 -11.17 -12.61
CA ASN A 25 21.91 -10.08 -12.65
C ASN A 25 21.96 -9.36 -14.00
N ASN A 26 21.47 -9.99 -15.08
CA ASN A 26 21.47 -9.38 -16.42
C ASN A 26 20.25 -8.44 -16.60
N ARG A 27 20.52 -7.15 -16.80
CA ARG A 27 19.50 -6.11 -17.00
C ARG A 27 18.51 -6.43 -18.13
N LYS A 28 19.01 -6.86 -19.30
CA LYS A 28 18.16 -7.12 -20.48
C LYS A 28 17.22 -8.31 -20.24
N VAL A 29 17.66 -9.29 -19.46
CA VAL A 29 16.81 -10.43 -19.05
C VAL A 29 15.68 -9.94 -18.14
N ARG A 30 15.97 -9.03 -17.20
CA ARG A 30 14.94 -8.45 -16.32
C ARG A 30 13.91 -7.62 -17.08
N GLU A 31 14.37 -6.75 -17.99
CA GLU A 31 13.49 -5.88 -18.79
C GLU A 31 12.54 -6.72 -19.67
N ASN A 32 13.07 -7.71 -20.42
CA ASN A 32 12.24 -8.62 -21.22
C ASN A 32 11.26 -9.44 -20.36
N ALA A 33 11.69 -9.87 -19.16
CA ALA A 33 10.83 -10.61 -18.24
C ALA A 33 9.67 -9.74 -17.73
N LEU A 34 9.89 -8.44 -17.51
CA LEU A 34 8.87 -7.50 -17.08
C LEU A 34 7.82 -7.26 -18.17
N GLU A 35 8.23 -7.04 -19.43
CA GLU A 35 7.30 -6.90 -20.56
C GLU A 35 6.43 -8.15 -20.75
N THR A 36 7.06 -9.32 -20.62
CA THR A 36 6.35 -10.60 -20.73
C THR A 36 5.41 -10.82 -19.54
N LEU A 37 5.82 -10.38 -18.34
CA LEU A 37 5.01 -10.43 -17.14
C LEU A 37 3.72 -9.63 -17.30
N GLN A 38 3.78 -8.41 -17.85
CA GLN A 38 2.58 -7.58 -18.05
C GLN A 38 1.49 -8.31 -18.84
N LYS A 39 1.89 -9.00 -19.93
CA LYS A 39 0.96 -9.82 -20.73
C LYS A 39 0.42 -11.02 -19.93
N TYR A 40 1.29 -11.68 -19.17
CA TYR A 40 0.91 -12.83 -18.35
C TYR A 40 -0.08 -12.46 -17.23
N LEU A 41 0.10 -11.31 -16.57
CA LEU A 41 -0.80 -10.82 -15.52
C LEU A 41 -2.22 -10.59 -16.02
N ASN A 42 -2.38 -10.20 -17.28
CA ASN A 42 -3.69 -9.96 -17.87
C ASN A 42 -4.42 -11.25 -18.31
N THR A 43 -3.77 -12.42 -18.23
CA THR A 43 -4.42 -13.69 -18.59
C THR A 43 -5.44 -14.10 -17.54
N LYS A 44 -6.57 -14.68 -17.99
CA LYS A 44 -7.61 -15.22 -17.08
C LYS A 44 -7.02 -16.23 -16.09
N GLN A 45 -6.06 -17.05 -16.54
CA GLN A 45 -5.39 -18.04 -15.72
C GLN A 45 -4.67 -17.41 -14.51
N PHE A 46 -3.94 -16.31 -14.71
CA PHE A 46 -3.21 -15.69 -13.61
C PHE A 46 -4.13 -14.84 -12.72
N LYS A 47 -5.18 -14.22 -13.27
CA LYS A 47 -6.18 -13.51 -12.46
C LYS A 47 -6.87 -14.44 -11.44
N ASP A 48 -7.10 -15.68 -11.85
CA ASP A 48 -7.66 -16.73 -10.97
C ASP A 48 -6.61 -17.44 -10.08
N ALA A 49 -5.34 -17.01 -10.15
CA ALA A 49 -4.28 -17.63 -9.36
C ALA A 49 -4.50 -17.48 -7.84
N THR A 50 -3.84 -18.37 -7.10
CA THR A 50 -3.85 -18.36 -5.64
C THR A 50 -3.03 -17.21 -5.07
N GLN A 51 -3.35 -16.75 -3.85
CA GLN A 51 -2.56 -15.74 -3.15
C GLN A 51 -1.07 -16.11 -3.03
N MET A 52 -0.74 -17.40 -2.94
CA MET A 52 0.65 -17.88 -2.88
C MET A 52 1.43 -17.56 -4.16
N GLN A 53 0.81 -17.68 -5.33
CA GLN A 53 1.45 -17.34 -6.61
C GLN A 53 1.71 -15.84 -6.72
N PHE A 54 0.76 -15.01 -6.29
CA PHE A 54 0.95 -13.57 -6.16
C PHE A 54 2.10 -13.21 -5.20
N ASN A 55 2.20 -13.88 -4.05
CA ASN A 55 3.31 -13.66 -3.11
C ASN A 55 4.67 -14.03 -3.72
N LYS A 56 4.76 -15.16 -4.43
CA LYS A 56 5.99 -15.57 -5.12
C LYS A 56 6.41 -14.55 -6.17
N LEU A 57 5.45 -14.07 -6.96
CA LEU A 57 5.69 -13.05 -7.96
C LEU A 57 6.25 -11.77 -7.31
N TRP A 58 5.57 -11.22 -6.30
CA TRP A 58 6.02 -10.01 -5.62
C TRP A 58 7.36 -10.17 -4.92
N LYS A 59 7.70 -11.37 -4.45
CA LYS A 59 9.05 -11.66 -3.94
C LYS A 59 10.11 -11.53 -5.06
N GLY A 60 9.78 -11.95 -6.28
CA GLY A 60 10.62 -11.72 -7.46
C GLY A 60 10.76 -10.24 -7.82
N LEU A 61 9.65 -9.49 -7.82
CA LEU A 61 9.66 -8.05 -8.10
C LEU A 61 10.43 -7.24 -7.04
N TYR A 62 10.32 -7.65 -5.77
CA TYR A 62 11.10 -7.09 -4.67
C TYR A 62 12.61 -7.21 -4.95
N PHE A 63 13.07 -8.37 -5.42
CA PHE A 63 14.48 -8.56 -5.77
C PHE A 63 14.88 -7.87 -7.06
N ALA A 64 13.97 -7.72 -8.03
CA ALA A 64 14.23 -6.88 -9.20
C ALA A 64 14.57 -5.44 -8.79
N MET A 65 13.83 -4.90 -7.80
CA MET A 65 14.14 -3.59 -7.20
C MET A 65 15.43 -3.62 -6.38
N TRP A 66 15.70 -4.70 -5.64
CA TRP A 66 16.92 -4.89 -4.86
C TRP A 66 18.18 -4.71 -5.68
N PHE A 67 18.24 -5.29 -6.89
CA PHE A 67 19.38 -5.22 -7.81
C PHE A 67 19.40 -3.97 -8.71
N SER A 68 18.47 -3.02 -8.51
CA SER A 68 18.52 -1.72 -9.18
C SER A 68 19.37 -0.75 -8.38
N ASP A 69 20.59 -0.46 -8.86
CA ASP A 69 21.60 0.31 -8.11
C ASP A 69 21.73 1.77 -8.56
N ARG A 70 21.17 2.13 -9.71
CA ARG A 70 21.29 3.50 -10.27
C ARG A 70 19.99 4.29 -10.04
N PRO A 71 20.05 5.58 -9.64
CA PRO A 71 18.85 6.35 -9.30
C PRO A 71 17.79 6.42 -10.41
N ARG A 72 18.17 6.75 -11.64
CA ARG A 72 17.21 6.85 -12.76
C ARG A 72 16.54 5.49 -13.07
N PRO A 73 17.28 4.37 -13.19
CA PRO A 73 16.67 3.04 -13.26
C PRO A 73 15.77 2.67 -12.08
N GLN A 74 16.10 3.05 -10.84
CA GLN A 74 15.23 2.80 -9.69
C GLN A 74 13.89 3.52 -9.83
N GLN A 75 13.90 4.79 -10.25
CA GLN A 75 12.68 5.57 -10.46
C GLN A 75 11.80 4.96 -11.55
N ARG A 76 12.39 4.62 -12.71
CA ARG A 76 11.66 3.96 -13.80
C ARG A 76 11.07 2.63 -13.36
N LEU A 77 11.88 1.78 -12.72
CA LEU A 77 11.42 0.48 -12.26
C LEU A 77 10.30 0.61 -11.22
N ALA A 78 10.40 1.56 -10.29
CA ALA A 78 9.32 1.79 -9.32
C ALA A 78 8.01 2.19 -10.00
N ASN A 79 8.06 3.04 -11.02
CA ASN A 79 6.88 3.38 -11.82
C ASN A 79 6.33 2.14 -12.54
N GLU A 80 7.16 1.42 -13.29
CA GLU A 80 6.76 0.22 -14.04
C GLU A 80 6.15 -0.86 -13.13
N LEU A 81 6.74 -1.11 -11.94
CA LEU A 81 6.22 -2.06 -10.96
C LEU A 81 4.89 -1.61 -10.36
N SER A 82 4.74 -0.32 -10.10
CA SER A 82 3.51 0.23 -9.53
C SER A 82 2.34 0.20 -10.52
N GLU A 83 2.61 0.49 -11.79
CA GLU A 83 1.62 0.50 -12.88
C GLU A 83 1.03 -0.89 -13.16
N LEU A 84 1.69 -1.97 -12.73
CA LEU A 84 1.15 -3.33 -12.83
C LEU A 84 -0.22 -3.48 -12.15
N HIS A 85 -0.54 -2.67 -11.15
CA HIS A 85 -1.87 -2.68 -10.52
C HIS A 85 -2.98 -2.28 -11.50
N MET A 86 -2.69 -1.36 -12.43
CA MET A 86 -3.66 -0.86 -13.41
C MET A 86 -3.94 -1.87 -14.53
N ILE A 87 -3.13 -2.92 -14.70
CA ILE A 87 -3.36 -3.98 -15.70
C ILE A 87 -4.68 -4.73 -15.45
N TYR A 88 -5.12 -4.76 -14.18
CA TYR A 88 -6.38 -5.41 -13.83
C TYR A 88 -7.60 -4.55 -14.19
N PHE A 89 -7.45 -3.25 -14.43
CA PHE A 89 -8.58 -2.38 -14.67
C PHE A 89 -9.20 -2.64 -16.05
N ASP A 90 -10.52 -2.77 -16.09
CA ASP A 90 -11.30 -2.82 -17.31
C ASP A 90 -12.54 -1.94 -17.15
N GLN A 91 -12.76 -1.01 -18.09
CA GLN A 91 -13.90 -0.09 -18.06
C GLN A 91 -15.26 -0.82 -17.99
N ARG A 92 -15.33 -2.07 -18.47
CA ARG A 92 -16.55 -2.89 -18.43
C ARG A 92 -16.95 -3.26 -17.01
N ASP A 93 -16.01 -3.31 -16.08
CA ASP A 93 -16.27 -3.60 -14.67
C ASP A 93 -17.04 -2.46 -13.98
N ASN A 94 -16.99 -1.24 -14.51
CA ASN A 94 -17.81 -0.12 -14.01
C ASN A 94 -19.27 -0.18 -14.52
N LYS A 95 -19.49 -0.77 -15.69
CA LYS A 95 -20.84 -0.86 -16.30
C LYS A 95 -21.65 -2.01 -15.74
N THR A 96 -20.97 -3.02 -15.19
CA THR A 96 -21.62 -4.23 -14.72
C THR A 96 -22.07 -3.99 -13.27
N ALA A 97 -23.34 -3.65 -13.09
CA ALA A 97 -23.98 -3.60 -11.78
C ALA A 97 -24.19 -5.02 -11.22
N SER A 98 -23.10 -5.75 -11.03
CA SER A 98 -23.10 -7.07 -10.42
C SER A 98 -23.09 -6.94 -8.91
N GLU A 99 -23.80 -7.83 -8.23
CA GLU A 99 -23.70 -7.94 -6.78
C GLU A 99 -22.33 -8.45 -6.30
N GLN A 100 -21.39 -8.76 -7.18
CA GLN A 100 -20.10 -9.34 -6.82
C GLN A 100 -18.96 -8.56 -7.46
N LEU A 101 -17.83 -8.50 -6.75
CA LEU A 101 -16.58 -7.98 -7.29
C LEU A 101 -16.13 -8.82 -8.49
N SER A 102 -15.59 -8.16 -9.51
CA SER A 102 -15.14 -8.84 -10.72
C SER A 102 -13.92 -9.73 -10.46
N LEU A 103 -13.63 -10.64 -11.39
CA LEU A 103 -12.39 -11.43 -11.35
C LEU A 103 -11.14 -10.52 -11.36
N ASN A 104 -11.23 -9.39 -12.07
CA ASN A 104 -10.18 -8.38 -12.14
C ASN A 104 -9.91 -7.75 -10.77
N ASP A 105 -10.97 -7.38 -10.05
CA ASP A 105 -10.86 -6.84 -8.69
C ASP A 105 -10.28 -7.86 -7.71
N GLY A 106 -10.74 -9.11 -7.81
CA GLY A 106 -10.17 -10.20 -7.03
C GLY A 106 -8.66 -10.34 -7.26
N ALA A 107 -8.19 -10.20 -8.50
CA ALA A 107 -6.77 -10.22 -8.83
C ALA A 107 -6.03 -8.98 -8.30
N PHE A 108 -6.62 -7.78 -8.44
CA PHE A 108 -6.08 -6.53 -7.89
C PHE A 108 -5.88 -6.61 -6.36
N ILE A 109 -6.88 -7.12 -5.63
CA ILE A 109 -6.81 -7.30 -4.18
C ILE A 109 -5.71 -8.30 -3.81
N LYS A 110 -5.63 -9.46 -4.47
CA LYS A 110 -4.57 -10.46 -4.22
C LYS A 110 -3.18 -9.90 -4.52
N PHE A 111 -3.04 -9.13 -5.60
CA PHE A 111 -1.78 -8.50 -6.00
C PHE A 111 -1.35 -7.44 -4.98
N SER A 112 -2.28 -6.59 -4.53
CA SER A 112 -2.02 -5.59 -3.48
C SER A 112 -1.66 -6.22 -2.14
N ARG A 113 -2.38 -7.27 -1.72
CA ARG A 113 -2.05 -8.05 -0.52
C ARG A 113 -0.64 -8.63 -0.58
N ALA A 114 -0.26 -9.16 -1.73
CA ALA A 114 1.07 -9.72 -1.93
C ALA A 114 2.16 -8.65 -1.83
N PHE A 115 1.96 -7.46 -2.41
CA PHE A 115 2.88 -6.34 -2.25
C PHE A 115 3.11 -6.00 -0.76
N TRP A 116 2.04 -5.69 -0.03
CA TRP A 116 2.16 -5.28 1.37
C TRP A 116 2.73 -6.39 2.25
N LYS A 117 2.39 -7.66 1.97
CA LYS A 117 3.00 -8.81 2.64
C LYS A 117 4.51 -8.81 2.48
N ILE A 118 5.01 -8.71 1.25
CA ILE A 118 6.45 -8.76 0.98
C ILE A 118 7.15 -7.54 1.60
N ILE A 119 6.60 -6.34 1.47
CA ILE A 119 7.18 -5.13 2.07
C ILE A 119 7.25 -5.23 3.60
N CYS A 120 6.16 -5.61 4.27
CA CYS A 120 6.16 -5.71 5.73
C CYS A 120 7.09 -6.81 6.25
N MET A 121 7.18 -7.95 5.55
CA MET A 121 8.07 -9.05 5.94
C MET A 121 9.55 -8.72 5.75
N GLU A 122 9.90 -7.97 4.69
CA GLU A 122 11.28 -7.67 4.36
C GLU A 122 11.78 -6.33 4.92
N TRP A 123 10.90 -5.51 5.49
CA TRP A 123 11.21 -4.12 5.87
C TRP A 123 12.48 -4.01 6.72
N PHE A 124 12.62 -4.87 7.72
CA PHE A 124 13.79 -4.89 8.61
C PHE A 124 15.08 -5.35 7.92
N ASN A 125 14.98 -6.13 6.85
CA ASN A 125 16.14 -6.63 6.09
C ASN A 125 16.67 -5.61 5.08
N ILE A 126 15.97 -4.48 4.89
CA ILE A 126 16.41 -3.41 3.99
C ILE A 126 17.46 -2.57 4.72
N ASP A 127 18.69 -2.58 4.21
CA ASP A 127 19.75 -1.75 4.75
C ASP A 127 19.57 -0.27 4.39
N ARG A 128 20.26 0.60 5.14
CA ARG A 128 20.17 2.05 5.01
C ARG A 128 20.46 2.61 3.62
N TYR A 129 21.24 1.93 2.78
CA TYR A 129 21.57 2.40 1.43
C TYR A 129 20.49 2.04 0.40
N ARG A 130 19.56 1.15 0.78
CA ARG A 130 18.47 0.68 -0.09
C ARG A 130 17.10 1.23 0.33
N ILE A 131 16.96 1.83 1.50
CA ILE A 131 15.66 2.22 2.03
C ILE A 131 14.94 3.24 1.13
N ASP A 132 15.64 4.24 0.59
CA ASP A 132 15.04 5.33 -0.19
C ASP A 132 14.27 4.82 -1.42
N LYS A 133 14.83 3.82 -2.11
CA LYS A 133 14.18 3.27 -3.30
C LYS A 133 12.94 2.43 -2.94
N TYR A 134 12.90 1.83 -1.76
CA TYR A 134 11.72 1.12 -1.27
C TYR A 134 10.67 2.08 -0.72
N LEU A 135 11.05 3.18 -0.06
CA LEU A 135 10.13 4.25 0.32
C LEU A 135 9.44 4.84 -0.92
N MET A 136 10.22 5.10 -1.99
CA MET A 136 9.69 5.53 -3.28
C MET A 136 8.77 4.47 -3.91
N LEU A 137 9.15 3.18 -3.87
CA LEU A 137 8.31 2.11 -4.40
C LEU A 137 6.96 2.04 -3.67
N VAL A 138 6.96 2.11 -2.33
CA VAL A 138 5.73 2.14 -1.52
C VAL A 138 4.85 3.32 -1.93
N ARG A 139 5.44 4.51 -2.09
CA ARG A 139 4.71 5.71 -2.54
C ARG A 139 4.05 5.51 -3.90
N ARG A 140 4.78 5.00 -4.90
CA ARG A 140 4.26 4.77 -6.26
C ARG A 140 3.21 3.67 -6.31
N VAL A 141 3.38 2.61 -5.52
CA VAL A 141 2.41 1.52 -5.43
C VAL A 141 1.12 1.98 -4.76
N LEU A 142 1.20 2.70 -3.63
CA LEU A 142 0.02 3.27 -2.98
C LEU A 142 -0.75 4.18 -3.94
N PHE A 143 -0.06 5.06 -4.66
CA PHE A 143 -0.65 5.90 -5.69
C PHE A 143 -1.42 5.09 -6.74
N ASN A 144 -0.82 4.03 -7.31
CA ASN A 144 -1.49 3.23 -8.33
C ASN A 144 -2.63 2.36 -7.77
N GLN A 145 -2.57 1.97 -6.49
CA GLN A 145 -3.68 1.32 -5.81
C GLN A 145 -4.86 2.28 -5.66
N LEU A 146 -4.63 3.51 -5.21
CA LEU A 146 -5.65 4.56 -5.14
C LEU A 146 -6.18 4.94 -6.53
N LYS A 147 -5.30 5.03 -7.54
CA LYS A 147 -5.68 5.27 -8.93
C LYS A 147 -6.60 4.16 -9.48
N TYR A 148 -6.36 2.90 -9.12
CA TYR A 148 -7.25 1.80 -9.48
C TYR A 148 -8.64 1.97 -8.86
N LEU A 149 -8.70 2.30 -7.56
CA LEU A 149 -9.98 2.56 -6.87
C LEU A 149 -10.74 3.74 -7.49
N LYS A 150 -10.03 4.84 -7.81
CA LYS A 150 -10.60 5.98 -8.55
C LYS A 150 -11.12 5.57 -9.93
N ALA A 151 -10.36 4.79 -10.69
CA ALA A 151 -10.77 4.30 -12.00
C ALA A 151 -12.02 3.40 -11.92
N ARG A 152 -12.17 2.67 -10.81
CA ARG A 152 -13.39 1.94 -10.43
C ARG A 152 -14.48 2.83 -9.80
N GLN A 153 -14.36 4.15 -9.92
CA GLN A 153 -15.30 5.15 -9.44
C GLN A 153 -15.60 5.01 -7.95
N TRP A 154 -14.58 4.62 -7.17
CA TRP A 154 -14.70 4.40 -5.74
C TRP A 154 -15.83 3.43 -5.38
N ASP A 155 -16.02 2.36 -6.17
CA ASP A 155 -16.98 1.28 -5.87
C ASP A 155 -16.89 0.86 -4.39
N GLU A 156 -17.98 1.07 -3.66
CA GLU A 156 -18.01 0.97 -2.20
C GLU A 156 -17.51 -0.39 -1.70
N ARG A 157 -17.91 -1.47 -2.36
CA ARG A 157 -17.51 -2.84 -1.97
C ARG A 157 -16.05 -3.11 -2.23
N LEU A 158 -15.53 -2.60 -3.34
CA LEU A 158 -14.11 -2.70 -3.65
C LEU A 158 -13.29 -1.89 -2.64
N VAL A 159 -13.74 -0.69 -2.29
CA VAL A 159 -13.11 0.17 -1.28
C VAL A 159 -13.10 -0.53 0.08
N ASP A 160 -14.25 -1.02 0.56
CA ASP A 160 -14.36 -1.78 1.81
C ASP A 160 -13.46 -3.01 1.81
N THR A 161 -13.51 -3.78 0.73
CA THR A 161 -12.66 -4.97 0.57
C THR A 161 -11.18 -4.61 0.58
N TYR A 162 -10.80 -3.50 -0.05
CA TYR A 162 -9.44 -3.00 -0.05
C TYR A 162 -8.99 -2.57 1.35
N ILE A 163 -9.79 -1.77 2.05
CA ILE A 163 -9.51 -1.33 3.42
C ILE A 163 -9.33 -2.54 4.34
N GLU A 164 -10.32 -3.45 4.39
CA GLU A 164 -10.35 -4.56 5.32
C GLU A 164 -9.33 -5.66 4.97
N ARG A 165 -9.26 -6.04 3.69
CA ARG A 165 -8.42 -7.16 3.26
C ARG A 165 -7.01 -6.74 2.84
N VAL A 166 -6.72 -5.47 2.62
CA VAL A 166 -5.37 -5.03 2.22
C VAL A 166 -4.74 -4.21 3.32
N LEU A 167 -5.34 -3.08 3.70
CA LEU A 167 -4.72 -2.11 4.60
C LEU A 167 -4.77 -2.55 6.07
N LYS A 168 -5.97 -2.77 6.62
CA LYS A 168 -6.18 -3.22 8.01
C LYS A 168 -5.63 -4.62 8.25
N TRP A 169 -5.64 -5.48 7.23
CA TRP A 169 -5.10 -6.83 7.33
C TRP A 169 -3.62 -6.87 7.73
N LEU A 170 -2.78 -5.93 7.26
CA LEU A 170 -1.34 -5.99 7.52
C LEU A 170 -0.65 -4.63 7.72
N PRO A 171 -0.43 -3.79 6.69
CA PRO A 171 0.41 -2.59 6.83
C PRO A 171 -0.14 -1.58 7.84
N LEU A 172 -1.46 -1.53 8.03
CA LEU A 172 -2.15 -0.70 9.02
C LEU A 172 -2.89 -1.57 10.06
N SER A 173 -2.38 -2.76 10.37
CA SER A 173 -2.99 -3.65 11.38
C SER A 173 -2.71 -3.26 12.83
N ALA A 174 -1.78 -2.31 13.04
CA ALA A 174 -1.17 -1.96 14.34
C ALA A 174 -0.58 -3.14 15.15
N SER A 175 -0.48 -4.33 14.53
CA SER A 175 0.11 -5.50 15.17
C SER A 175 1.59 -5.28 15.46
N ALA A 176 2.04 -5.68 16.65
CA ALA A 176 3.47 -5.68 17.02
C ALA A 176 4.35 -6.55 16.10
N LYS A 177 3.75 -7.40 15.25
CA LYS A 177 4.46 -8.20 14.22
C LYS A 177 4.85 -7.39 12.99
N VAL A 178 4.32 -6.18 12.83
CA VAL A 178 4.60 -5.28 11.72
C VAL A 178 5.50 -4.16 12.22
N TYR A 179 6.63 -3.97 11.54
CA TYR A 179 7.56 -2.90 11.88
C TYR A 179 6.92 -1.53 11.63
N ASN A 180 7.02 -0.62 12.62
CA ASN A 180 6.42 0.71 12.56
C ASN A 180 6.83 1.54 11.33
N GLY A 181 8.00 1.28 10.73
CA GLY A 181 8.47 2.07 9.58
C GLY A 181 7.51 2.06 8.38
N VAL A 182 6.77 0.96 8.15
CA VAL A 182 5.76 0.90 7.07
C VAL A 182 4.54 1.78 7.35
N PRO A 183 3.78 1.60 8.46
CA PRO A 183 2.64 2.46 8.77
C PRO A 183 3.04 3.94 8.94
N LEU A 184 4.20 4.24 9.53
CA LEU A 184 4.69 5.62 9.65
C LEU A 184 4.88 6.25 8.25
N HIS A 185 5.53 5.53 7.33
CA HIS A 185 5.69 6.02 5.95
C HIS A 185 4.36 6.16 5.20
N ILE A 186 3.38 5.29 5.46
CA ILE A 186 2.03 5.47 4.89
C ILE A 186 1.41 6.77 5.40
N MET A 187 1.51 7.06 6.70
CA MET A 187 1.02 8.32 7.28
C MET A 187 1.69 9.54 6.66
N ASP A 188 3.01 9.45 6.37
CA ASP A 188 3.77 10.54 5.75
C ASP A 188 3.31 10.89 4.33
N ILE A 189 2.71 9.94 3.60
CA ILE A 189 2.46 10.10 2.16
C ILE A 189 0.99 10.01 1.77
N ILE A 190 0.10 9.56 2.65
CA ILE A 190 -1.29 9.23 2.27
C ILE A 190 -2.03 10.46 1.73
N LEU A 191 -1.91 11.61 2.39
CA LEU A 191 -2.58 12.84 1.97
C LEU A 191 -1.98 13.40 0.67
N ASP A 192 -0.65 13.33 0.50
CA ASP A 192 0.04 13.73 -0.73
C ASP A 192 -0.44 12.90 -1.94
N GLU A 193 -0.48 11.58 -1.78
CA GLU A 193 -0.88 10.70 -2.88
C GLU A 193 -2.40 10.78 -3.12
N TRP A 194 -3.20 11.10 -2.11
CA TRP A 194 -4.63 11.35 -2.29
C TRP A 194 -4.87 12.59 -3.16
N GLU A 195 -4.23 13.70 -2.79
CA GLU A 195 -4.27 14.95 -3.55
C GLU A 195 -3.79 14.73 -4.99
N ARG A 196 -2.70 13.99 -5.18
CA ARG A 196 -2.19 13.64 -6.50
C ARG A 196 -3.17 12.80 -7.32
N VAL A 197 -3.89 11.87 -6.69
CA VAL A 197 -4.88 11.01 -7.37
C VAL A 197 -6.11 11.80 -7.78
N VAL A 198 -6.62 12.72 -6.96
CA VAL A 198 -7.77 13.54 -7.37
C VAL A 198 -7.40 14.49 -8.51
N LYS A 199 -6.19 15.06 -8.46
CA LYS A 199 -5.66 15.96 -9.51
C LYS A 199 -5.24 15.26 -10.80
N SER A 200 -5.15 13.93 -10.84
CA SER A 200 -4.61 13.21 -12.00
C SER A 200 -5.41 13.35 -13.31
N ASP A 201 -6.65 13.82 -13.21
CA ASP A 201 -7.57 13.96 -14.36
C ASP A 201 -7.66 15.42 -14.84
N LEU A 202 -7.00 16.33 -14.13
CA LEU A 202 -6.88 17.72 -14.51
C LEU A 202 -5.65 17.82 -15.42
N ASP A 203 -5.86 18.30 -16.65
CA ASP A 203 -4.82 18.37 -17.68
C ASP A 203 -3.57 19.08 -17.13
N GLU A 204 -2.37 18.59 -17.48
CA GLU A 204 -1.06 19.15 -17.10
C GLU A 204 -0.83 20.61 -17.60
N GLN A 205 -1.86 21.25 -18.16
CA GLN A 205 -1.82 22.59 -18.75
C GLN A 205 -2.39 23.70 -17.86
N GLU A 206 -3.02 23.38 -16.72
CA GLU A 206 -3.46 24.41 -15.77
C GLU A 206 -2.45 24.56 -14.63
N ASP A 207 -1.61 25.59 -14.78
CA ASP A 207 -0.73 26.10 -13.73
C ASP A 207 -1.61 26.55 -12.53
N GLU A 208 -1.63 25.75 -11.47
CA GLU A 208 -2.34 25.96 -10.20
C GLU A 208 -3.88 25.79 -10.24
N ILE A 209 -4.32 24.58 -9.89
CA ILE A 209 -5.72 24.31 -9.54
C ILE A 209 -6.05 25.06 -8.24
N PRO A 210 -7.08 25.92 -8.22
CA PRO A 210 -7.53 26.58 -7.00
C PRO A 210 -7.81 25.57 -5.88
N GLY A 211 -7.43 25.91 -4.65
CA GLY A 211 -7.64 25.02 -3.49
C GLY A 211 -9.11 24.62 -3.26
N SER A 212 -10.06 25.45 -3.69
CA SER A 212 -11.50 25.16 -3.66
C SER A 212 -11.90 23.98 -4.53
N ASP A 213 -11.25 23.79 -5.68
CA ASP A 213 -11.59 22.72 -6.62
C ASP A 213 -11.06 21.38 -6.12
N VAL A 214 -9.91 21.40 -5.42
CA VAL A 214 -9.36 20.22 -4.74
C VAL A 214 -10.27 19.74 -3.61
N ALA A 215 -10.83 20.67 -2.81
CA ALA A 215 -11.76 20.32 -1.74
C ALA A 215 -13.01 19.60 -2.28
N ASN A 216 -13.63 20.15 -3.33
CA ASN A 216 -14.80 19.54 -3.97
C ASN A 216 -14.49 18.14 -4.52
N LEU A 217 -13.34 17.97 -5.18
CA LEU A 217 -12.93 16.66 -5.70
C LEU A 217 -12.69 15.64 -4.58
N ILE A 218 -12.19 16.08 -3.42
CA ILE A 218 -11.94 15.20 -2.27
C ILE A 218 -13.23 14.81 -1.56
N GLU A 219 -14.23 15.69 -1.51
CA GLU A 219 -15.55 15.40 -0.94
C GLU A 219 -16.22 14.18 -1.62
N GLU A 220 -15.99 13.99 -2.92
CA GLU A 220 -16.49 12.84 -3.69
C GLU A 220 -15.68 11.54 -3.49
N THR A 221 -14.65 11.54 -2.64
CA THR A 221 -13.78 10.38 -2.42
C THR A 221 -13.99 9.72 -1.05
N PRO A 222 -13.64 8.43 -0.89
CA PRO A 222 -13.76 7.72 0.39
C PRO A 222 -12.64 8.07 1.39
N LEU A 223 -12.03 9.27 1.33
CA LEU A 223 -10.91 9.64 2.19
C LEU A 223 -11.26 9.49 3.67
N VAL A 224 -12.48 9.86 4.06
CA VAL A 224 -12.97 9.72 5.44
C VAL A 224 -12.90 8.26 5.91
N GLN A 225 -13.28 7.29 5.08
CA GLN A 225 -13.22 5.86 5.42
C GLN A 225 -11.77 5.39 5.65
N PHE A 226 -10.82 5.92 4.87
CA PHE A 226 -9.40 5.62 5.05
C PHE A 226 -8.83 6.27 6.32
N LEU A 227 -9.25 7.50 6.63
CA LEU A 227 -8.86 8.19 7.87
C LEU A 227 -9.39 7.45 9.11
N GLU A 228 -10.51 6.75 8.98
CA GLU A 228 -11.10 5.98 10.07
C GLU A 228 -10.20 4.81 10.51
N ILE A 229 -9.39 4.25 9.60
CA ILE A 229 -8.34 3.28 9.96
C ILE A 229 -7.38 3.88 10.99
N PHE A 230 -6.93 5.11 10.78
CA PHE A 230 -5.97 5.76 11.66
C PHE A 230 -6.60 6.19 12.99
N ARG A 231 -7.86 6.62 12.97
CA ARG A 231 -8.63 6.92 14.18
C ARG A 231 -8.81 5.66 15.05
N GLU A 232 -9.14 4.51 14.45
CA GLU A 232 -9.18 3.20 15.13
C GLU A 232 -7.82 2.86 15.77
N ILE A 233 -6.71 3.02 15.03
CA ILE A 233 -5.36 2.77 15.54
C ILE A 233 -5.02 3.70 16.72
N ASN A 234 -5.40 4.98 16.63
CA ASN A 234 -5.16 5.97 17.68
C ASN A 234 -5.98 5.71 18.95
N ALA A 235 -7.22 5.25 18.80
CA ALA A 235 -8.14 4.99 19.91
C ALA A 235 -7.75 3.77 20.76
N ASP A 236 -7.18 2.73 20.16
CA ASP A 236 -6.74 1.54 20.91
C ASP A 236 -5.40 1.81 21.64
N VAL A 237 -5.48 1.99 22.95
CA VAL A 237 -4.35 2.28 23.84
C VAL A 237 -3.26 1.21 23.84
N ASN A 238 -3.59 -0.03 23.44
CA ASN A 238 -2.62 -1.12 23.34
C ASN A 238 -1.69 -0.97 22.14
N ASN A 239 -2.07 -0.14 21.16
CA ASN A 239 -1.23 0.14 20.01
C ASN A 239 -0.01 0.99 20.39
N SER A 240 1.04 0.83 19.59
CA SER A 240 2.31 1.55 19.71
C SER A 240 2.08 3.05 19.95
N LYS A 241 2.58 3.57 21.07
CA LYS A 241 2.53 5.00 21.42
C LYS A 241 3.13 5.87 20.31
N VAL A 242 4.14 5.37 19.59
CA VAL A 242 4.76 6.07 18.45
C VAL A 242 3.76 6.26 17.31
N LEU A 243 2.99 5.23 16.97
CA LEU A 243 1.98 5.32 15.91
C LEU A 243 0.84 6.26 16.35
N ARG A 244 0.33 6.08 17.56
CA ARG A 244 -0.75 6.92 18.11
C ARG A 244 -0.35 8.39 18.14
N ASN A 245 0.85 8.71 18.64
CA ASN A 245 1.36 10.07 18.69
C ASN A 245 1.44 10.68 17.28
N LYS A 246 2.06 9.99 16.30
CA LYS A 246 2.14 10.53 14.93
C LYS A 246 0.77 10.78 14.31
N ILE A 247 -0.20 9.87 14.53
CA ILE A 247 -1.57 10.05 14.05
C ILE A 247 -2.20 11.30 14.68
N LYS A 248 -2.13 11.43 16.01
CA LYS A 248 -2.75 12.53 16.75
C LYS A 248 -2.08 13.88 16.49
N SER A 249 -0.75 13.93 16.41
CA SER A 249 0.02 15.18 16.35
C SER A 249 0.43 15.62 14.96
N GLU A 250 0.33 14.76 13.96
CA GLU A 250 0.71 15.10 12.58
C GLU A 250 -0.43 14.83 11.60
N LEU A 251 -0.90 13.58 11.48
CA LEU A 251 -1.84 13.21 10.43
C LEU A 251 -3.23 13.85 10.60
N LEU A 252 -3.87 13.69 11.77
CA LEU A 252 -5.24 14.14 12.00
C LEU A 252 -5.37 15.66 12.23
N VAL A 253 -4.23 16.34 12.38
CA VAL A 253 -4.14 17.80 12.53
C VAL A 253 -3.55 18.48 11.29
N ASP A 254 -3.31 17.72 10.21
CA ASP A 254 -2.80 18.27 8.95
C ASP A 254 -3.77 19.36 8.44
N PRO A 255 -3.31 20.61 8.19
CA PRO A 255 -4.16 21.72 7.77
C PRO A 255 -4.97 21.44 6.51
N ARG A 256 -4.49 20.54 5.63
CA ARG A 256 -5.19 20.17 4.40
C ARG A 256 -6.54 19.52 4.68
N LEU A 257 -6.67 18.75 5.77
CA LEU A 257 -7.94 18.11 6.12
C LEU A 257 -9.04 19.15 6.37
N ALA A 258 -8.73 20.23 7.08
CA ALA A 258 -9.65 21.33 7.29
C ALA A 258 -9.96 22.08 5.99
N GLN A 259 -8.95 22.30 5.13
CA GLN A 259 -9.13 22.94 3.82
C GLN A 259 -10.02 22.11 2.89
N TRP A 260 -9.96 20.78 2.99
CA TRP A 260 -10.76 19.84 2.21
C TRP A 260 -12.15 19.57 2.80
N GLY A 261 -12.55 20.27 3.86
CA GLY A 261 -13.85 20.05 4.52
C GLY A 261 -13.97 18.69 5.21
N VAL A 262 -12.87 17.95 5.36
CA VAL A 262 -12.84 16.68 6.06
C VAL A 262 -12.77 16.98 7.55
N ALA A 263 -13.92 16.91 8.22
CA ALA A 263 -14.00 17.14 9.65
C ALA A 263 -12.98 16.26 10.38
N ALA A 264 -11.94 16.89 10.94
CA ALA A 264 -11.14 16.28 11.97
C ALA A 264 -12.11 16.03 13.13
N ALA A 265 -12.47 14.78 13.37
CA ALA A 265 -13.18 14.40 14.58
C ALA A 265 -12.45 15.06 15.75
N ALA A 266 -13.15 15.96 16.44
CA ALA A 266 -12.61 16.94 17.35
C ALA A 266 -11.65 16.31 18.37
N ASN A 267 -10.44 16.87 18.49
CA ASN A 267 -9.72 16.83 19.75
C ASN A 267 -10.39 17.89 20.65
N GLU A 268 -11.32 17.49 21.50
CA GLU A 268 -11.40 18.19 22.79
C GLU A 268 -10.10 17.86 23.54
N PRO A 269 -9.33 18.86 24.00
CA PRO A 269 -8.18 18.57 24.84
C PRO A 269 -8.68 17.94 26.14
N GLU A 270 -8.29 16.69 26.40
CA GLU A 270 -8.43 16.12 27.74
C GLU A 270 -7.69 17.05 28.72
N PRO A 271 -8.31 17.46 29.83
CA PRO A 271 -7.63 18.27 30.82
C PRO A 271 -6.47 17.46 31.37
N GLU A 272 -5.27 18.05 31.36
CA GLU A 272 -4.10 17.47 32.01
C GLU A 272 -4.46 17.17 33.47
N ALA A 273 -4.55 15.88 33.80
CA ALA A 273 -4.63 15.44 35.18
C ALA A 273 -3.29 15.81 35.82
N SER A 274 -3.33 16.80 36.71
CA SER A 274 -2.26 17.13 37.64
C SER A 274 -1.90 15.86 38.43
N HIS A 275 -0.73 15.28 38.16
CA HIS A 275 -0.10 14.34 39.07
C HIS A 275 0.45 15.15 40.25
N ASP A 276 -0.37 15.31 41.29
CA ASP A 276 0.14 15.48 42.65
C ASP A 276 0.48 14.07 43.15
N ASP A 277 1.73 13.65 42.94
CA ASP A 277 2.29 12.51 43.66
C ASP A 277 2.84 13.04 44.99
N ASP A 278 1.95 13.08 45.99
CA ASP A 278 2.32 13.05 47.40
C ASP A 278 2.38 11.57 47.80
N ASP A 279 3.58 10.99 47.86
CA ASP A 279 3.80 9.76 48.61
C ASP A 279 5.17 9.80 49.32
N SER A 280 5.01 10.03 50.62
CA SER A 280 5.95 9.90 51.73
C SER A 280 6.62 8.53 51.81
N ASP A 281 7.95 8.56 52.00
CA ASP A 281 8.83 7.66 52.76
C ASP A 281 8.58 6.14 52.76
N GLY A 282 9.59 5.43 52.24
CA GLY A 282 9.87 4.04 52.52
C GLY A 282 11.34 3.74 52.19
N GLU A 283 12.22 4.03 53.14
CA GLU A 283 13.63 3.64 53.13
C GLU A 283 13.78 2.13 52.93
N ASP A 284 14.67 1.73 52.02
CA ASP A 284 15.57 0.59 52.23
C ASP A 284 16.70 0.64 51.18
N ALA A 285 17.82 1.23 51.60
CA ALA A 285 19.08 1.21 50.87
C ALA A 285 19.81 -0.11 51.15
N GLU A 286 19.67 -1.10 50.26
CA GLU A 286 20.56 -2.27 50.28
C GLU A 286 21.84 -1.98 49.49
N GLU A 287 22.88 -1.66 50.27
CA GLU A 287 24.28 -1.48 49.91
C GLU A 287 24.87 -2.73 49.21
N TRP A 288 25.23 -2.59 47.94
CA TRP A 288 25.82 -3.66 47.14
C TRP A 288 27.33 -3.78 47.44
N HIS A 289 27.73 -4.80 48.22
CA HIS A 289 29.13 -5.22 48.34
C HIS A 289 29.42 -6.35 47.35
N GLY A 290 30.27 -6.07 46.36
CA GLY A 290 30.62 -7.01 45.30
C GLY A 290 31.49 -8.18 45.73
N PHE A 291 31.67 -9.12 44.78
CA PHE A 291 32.87 -9.89 44.50
C PHE A 291 32.92 -10.22 43.01
#